data_AF-A0A2A5VD07-F1
#
_entry.id   AF-A0A2A5VD07-F1
#
_cell.length_a   1.000
_cell.length_b   1.000
_cell.length_c   1.000
_cell.angle_alpha   90.00
_cell.angle_beta   90.00
_cell.angle_gamma   90.00
#
_symmetry.space_group_name_H-M   'P 1'
#
loop_
_entity.id
_entity.type
_entity.pdbx_description
1 polymer ?
#
loop_
_entity_poly.entity_id
_entity_poly.type
_entity_poly.pdbx_seq_one_letter_code
_entity_poly.pdbx_strand_id
1 'polypeptide(L)'
;METVVRIVGFGDSVVSEVLDSANNGFIDRIEIPNLSDFSHGEIDWRGRLEGAHWLVLSTSTVLAGDSARSAQGASMTFAEFEGPRTVMVTDIPSDPSRLAEAWGFVIERIRQIHMLFFTKKALSAIAKIEEMEESELLREIRLRGMTPQVIAFESPGNAVTIEHSLGNYVGTSKAENAAEWLGRYLCELPSQGPGTEGIKNAANRC
;
A
#
# COMPACT_ATOMS: atom_id res chain seq x y z
N MET A 1 6.63 20.59 17.16
CA MET A 1 5.25 20.07 17.20
C MET A 1 5.31 18.75 16.45
N GLU A 2 5.10 17.63 17.14
CA GLU A 2 5.17 16.30 16.54
C GLU A 2 3.98 16.15 15.57
N THR A 3 4.25 15.89 14.29
CA THR A 3 3.17 15.70 13.32
C THR A 3 2.53 14.34 13.60
N VAL A 4 1.30 14.35 14.08
CA VAL A 4 0.52 13.12 14.27
C VAL A 4 0.08 12.62 12.88
N VAL A 5 0.65 11.50 12.43
CA VAL A 5 0.32 10.89 11.14
C VAL A 5 -1.01 10.18 11.25
N ARG A 6 -1.98 10.54 10.40
CA ARG A 6 -3.30 9.90 10.35
C ARG A 6 -3.37 8.90 9.20
N ILE A 7 -3.76 7.67 9.50
CA ILE A 7 -3.82 6.55 8.56
C ILE A 7 -5.24 6.00 8.55
N VAL A 8 -5.85 5.99 7.38
CA VAL A 8 -7.16 5.36 7.15
C VAL A 8 -6.91 4.03 6.44
N GLY A 9 -7.54 2.95 6.89
CA GLY A 9 -7.42 1.66 6.22
C GLY A 9 -8.76 1.00 5.94
N PHE A 10 -8.85 0.39 4.77
CA PHE A 10 -10.00 -0.40 4.32
C PHE A 10 -9.51 -1.65 3.60
N GLY A 11 -9.93 -2.81 4.08
CA GLY A 11 -9.58 -4.07 3.44
C GLY A 11 -9.57 -5.23 4.42
N ASP A 12 -8.79 -6.25 4.06
CA ASP A 12 -8.70 -7.52 4.75
C ASP A 12 -7.62 -7.53 5.86
N SER A 13 -7.18 -8.73 6.26
CA SER A 13 -6.20 -8.90 7.33
C SER A 13 -4.84 -8.29 7.01
N VAL A 14 -4.44 -8.22 5.73
CA VAL A 14 -3.16 -7.62 5.36
C VAL A 14 -3.14 -6.12 5.64
N VAL A 15 -4.24 -5.42 5.36
CA VAL A 15 -4.38 -4.01 5.75
C VAL A 15 -4.32 -3.88 7.26
N SER A 16 -5.02 -4.76 7.98
CA SER A 16 -5.05 -4.78 9.44
C SER A 16 -3.65 -4.91 10.06
N GLU A 17 -2.84 -5.84 9.58
CA GLU A 17 -1.47 -6.08 10.06
C GLU A 17 -0.57 -4.84 9.89
N VAL A 18 -0.72 -4.10 8.78
CA VAL A 18 0.03 -2.85 8.55
C VAL A 18 -0.41 -1.77 9.52
N LEU A 19 -1.72 -1.61 9.73
CA LEU A 19 -2.26 -0.62 10.67
C LEU A 19 -1.85 -0.92 12.12
N ASP A 20 -1.89 -2.19 12.52
CA ASP A 20 -1.50 -2.63 13.87
C ASP A 20 -0.01 -2.39 14.15
N SER A 21 0.79 -2.27 13.10
CA SER A 21 2.21 -1.97 13.19
C SER A 21 2.54 -0.47 13.18
N ALA A 22 1.57 0.40 12.88
CA ALA A 22 1.75 1.84 12.78
C ALA A 22 1.60 2.54 14.15
N ASN A 23 2.44 2.13 15.11
CA ASN A 23 2.32 2.47 16.54
C ASN A 23 2.34 3.98 16.90
N ASN A 24 2.87 4.83 16.02
CA ASN A 24 2.95 6.28 16.24
C ASN A 24 1.90 7.07 15.42
N GLY A 25 1.02 6.37 14.70
CA GLY A 25 -0.05 6.97 13.90
C GLY A 25 -1.39 7.00 14.63
N PHE A 26 -2.26 7.95 14.23
CA PHE A 26 -3.68 7.90 14.53
C PHE A 26 -4.38 7.03 13.48
N ILE A 27 -4.88 5.87 13.91
CA ILE A 27 -5.47 4.86 13.02
C ILE A 27 -6.98 5.01 12.97
N ASP A 28 -7.53 5.13 11.77
CA ASP A 28 -8.96 5.04 11.48
C ASP A 28 -9.21 3.80 10.62
N ARG A 29 -9.64 2.71 11.28
CA ARG A 29 -9.95 1.45 10.63
C ARG A 29 -11.42 1.42 10.23
N ILE A 30 -11.68 1.16 8.95
CA ILE A 30 -13.03 0.96 8.45
C ILE A 30 -13.38 -0.52 8.61
N GLU A 31 -14.10 -0.83 9.68
CA GLU A 31 -14.51 -2.19 10.00
C GLU A 31 -15.83 -2.52 9.29
N ILE A 32 -15.75 -3.41 8.30
CA ILE A 32 -16.91 -4.00 7.63
C ILE A 32 -16.94 -5.50 7.96
N PRO A 33 -17.95 -5.99 8.72
CA PRO A 33 -18.02 -7.39 9.13
C PRO A 33 -18.04 -8.38 7.96
N ASN A 34 -18.64 -8.00 6.85
CA ASN A 34 -18.69 -8.80 5.62
C ASN A 34 -18.39 -7.93 4.39
N LEU A 35 -17.16 -7.99 3.90
CA LEU A 35 -16.74 -7.25 2.71
C LEU A 35 -17.49 -7.69 1.42
N SER A 36 -18.06 -8.90 1.39
CA SER A 36 -18.81 -9.37 0.22
C SER A 36 -20.17 -8.70 0.06
N ASP A 37 -20.80 -8.30 1.17
CA ASP A 37 -22.19 -7.85 1.19
C ASP A 37 -22.38 -6.72 2.22
N PHE A 38 -22.32 -5.49 1.72
CA PHE A 38 -22.63 -4.27 2.47
C PHE A 38 -22.98 -3.13 1.50
N SER A 39 -23.69 -2.12 2.00
CA SER A 39 -23.93 -0.91 1.23
C SER A 39 -22.66 -0.04 1.20
N HIS A 40 -21.92 -0.09 0.10
CA HIS A 40 -20.67 0.68 -0.05
C HIS A 40 -20.87 2.21 0.06
N GLY A 41 -22.10 2.69 -0.11
CA GLY A 41 -22.46 4.10 0.07
C GLY A 41 -22.62 4.54 1.53
N GLU A 42 -22.58 3.62 2.50
CA GLU A 42 -22.65 3.94 3.94
C GLU A 42 -21.32 4.44 4.52
N ILE A 43 -20.22 4.25 3.79
CA ILE A 43 -18.92 4.75 4.21
C ILE A 43 -18.84 6.25 3.85
N ASP A 44 -18.80 7.09 4.88
CA ASP A 44 -18.49 8.53 4.72
C ASP A 44 -17.00 8.72 4.39
N TRP A 45 -16.63 8.46 3.14
CA TRP A 45 -15.25 8.58 2.67
C TRP A 45 -14.67 9.97 2.86
N ARG A 46 -15.49 11.01 2.65
CA ARG A 46 -15.03 12.40 2.81
C ARG A 46 -14.66 12.68 4.26
N GLY A 47 -15.57 12.46 5.20
CA GLY A 47 -15.30 12.68 6.62
C GLY A 47 -14.19 11.79 7.17
N ARG A 48 -14.06 10.56 6.64
CA ARG A 48 -12.97 9.64 6.99
C ARG A 48 -11.63 10.06 6.41
N LEU A 49 -11.55 10.65 5.21
CA LEU A 49 -10.27 10.93 4.54
C LEU A 49 -9.76 12.36 4.77
N GLU A 50 -10.61 13.28 5.24
CA GLU A 50 -10.20 14.65 5.57
C GLU A 50 -9.01 14.66 6.56
N GLY A 51 -7.94 15.35 6.17
CA GLY A 51 -6.71 15.46 6.97
C GLY A 51 -5.93 14.16 7.17
N ALA A 52 -6.29 13.06 6.50
CA ALA A 52 -5.50 11.84 6.51
C ALA A 52 -4.21 12.02 5.70
N HIS A 53 -3.14 11.34 6.12
CA HIS A 53 -1.90 11.28 5.36
C HIS A 53 -1.92 10.12 4.37
N TRP A 54 -2.48 8.99 4.80
CA TRP A 54 -2.43 7.72 4.09
C TRP A 54 -3.81 7.07 4.03
N LEU A 55 -4.14 6.51 2.87
CA LEU A 55 -5.20 5.53 2.68
C LEU A 55 -4.53 4.18 2.37
N VAL A 56 -4.68 3.18 3.23
CA VAL A 56 -4.08 1.85 3.08
C VAL A 56 -5.13 0.86 2.59
N LEU A 57 -4.83 0.19 1.49
CA LEU A 57 -5.68 -0.80 0.81
C LEU A 57 -4.86 -2.05 0.51
N SER A 58 -5.52 -3.17 0.25
CA SER A 58 -4.87 -4.38 -0.30
C SER A 58 -5.41 -4.73 -1.67
N THR A 59 -4.59 -5.46 -2.44
CA THR A 59 -4.96 -5.90 -3.79
C THR A 59 -6.03 -6.97 -3.79
N SER A 60 -6.05 -7.83 -2.78
CA SER A 60 -7.02 -8.91 -2.60
C SER A 60 -8.42 -8.44 -2.19
N THR A 61 -8.55 -7.27 -1.56
CA THR A 61 -9.84 -6.74 -1.04
C THR A 61 -10.94 -6.70 -2.12
N VAL A 62 -10.60 -6.35 -3.36
CA VAL A 62 -11.57 -6.27 -4.47
C VAL A 62 -12.15 -7.62 -4.90
N LEU A 63 -11.57 -8.72 -4.44
CA LEU A 63 -12.04 -10.07 -4.73
C LEU A 63 -13.11 -10.55 -3.74
N ALA A 64 -13.31 -9.84 -2.63
CA ALA A 64 -14.29 -10.17 -1.61
C ALA A 64 -15.73 -10.04 -2.13
N GLY A 65 -15.97 -9.12 -3.07
CA GLY A 65 -17.27 -8.93 -3.72
C GLY A 65 -17.39 -7.55 -4.37
N ASP A 66 -18.48 -7.32 -5.10
CA ASP A 66 -18.74 -6.06 -5.79
C ASP A 66 -18.82 -4.87 -4.83
N SER A 67 -19.32 -5.11 -3.61
CA SER A 67 -19.38 -4.11 -2.53
C SER A 67 -17.98 -3.62 -2.14
N ALA A 68 -17.04 -4.55 -1.87
CA ALA A 68 -15.66 -4.21 -1.54
C ALA A 68 -14.94 -3.50 -2.69
N ARG A 69 -15.11 -4.02 -3.92
CA ARG A 69 -14.54 -3.43 -5.13
C ARG A 69 -15.02 -1.99 -5.34
N SER A 70 -16.32 -1.75 -5.17
CA SER A 70 -16.94 -0.43 -5.31
C SER A 70 -16.48 0.53 -4.21
N ALA A 71 -16.44 0.07 -2.96
CA ALA A 71 -15.95 0.83 -1.82
C ALA A 71 -14.48 1.24 -1.98
N GLN A 72 -13.62 0.31 -2.43
CA GLN A 72 -12.21 0.59 -2.70
C GLN A 72 -12.03 1.58 -3.86
N GLY A 73 -12.82 1.47 -4.93
CA GLY A 73 -12.79 2.45 -6.01
C GLY A 73 -13.25 3.85 -5.55
N ALA A 74 -14.28 3.91 -4.71
CA ALA A 74 -14.77 5.16 -4.13
C ALA A 74 -13.71 5.79 -3.20
N SER A 75 -13.08 5.01 -2.33
CA SER A 75 -12.06 5.51 -1.40
C SER A 75 -10.86 6.13 -2.13
N MET A 76 -10.40 5.50 -3.21
CA MET A 76 -9.33 6.04 -4.06
C MET A 76 -9.74 7.36 -4.73
N THR A 77 -10.98 7.44 -5.21
CA THR A 77 -11.53 8.67 -5.80
C THR A 77 -11.59 9.81 -4.77
N PHE A 78 -12.10 9.54 -3.57
CA PHE A 78 -12.13 10.55 -2.50
C PHE A 78 -10.72 10.91 -2.00
N ALA A 79 -9.77 9.97 -1.98
CA ALA A 79 -8.39 10.26 -1.60
C ALA A 79 -7.74 11.30 -2.52
N GLU A 80 -8.05 11.28 -3.82
CA GLU A 80 -7.59 12.32 -4.75
C GLU A 80 -8.16 13.71 -4.44
N PHE A 81 -9.40 13.79 -3.93
CA PHE A 81 -10.03 15.05 -3.57
C PHE A 81 -9.60 15.57 -2.20
N GLU A 82 -9.47 14.69 -1.21
CA GLU A 82 -9.22 15.07 0.18
C GLU A 82 -7.71 15.10 0.53
N GLY A 83 -6.86 14.62 -0.37
CA GLY A 83 -5.40 14.71 -0.28
C GLY A 83 -4.60 13.54 0.34
N PRO A 84 -5.17 12.51 1.00
CA PRO A 84 -4.34 11.40 1.46
C PRO A 84 -3.73 10.63 0.30
N ARG A 85 -2.51 10.13 0.51
CA ARG A 85 -1.80 9.32 -0.47
C ARG A 85 -2.23 7.87 -0.35
N THR A 86 -2.61 7.27 -1.48
CA THR A 86 -3.01 5.87 -1.54
C THR A 86 -1.80 4.94 -1.48
N VAL A 87 -1.82 4.03 -0.50
CA VAL A 87 -0.90 2.90 -0.33
C VAL A 87 -1.65 1.64 -0.71
N MET A 88 -1.13 0.90 -1.68
CA MET A 88 -1.67 -0.38 -2.10
C MET A 88 -0.70 -1.49 -1.69
N VAL A 89 -1.15 -2.39 -0.82
CA VAL A 89 -0.40 -3.56 -0.39
C VAL A 89 -0.72 -4.72 -1.33
N THR A 90 0.27 -5.10 -2.14
CA THR A 90 0.19 -6.24 -3.05
C THR A 90 0.53 -7.53 -2.31
N ASP A 91 -0.51 -8.33 -2.15
CA ASP A 91 -0.54 -9.59 -1.42
C ASP A 91 -0.96 -10.75 -2.34
N ILE A 92 -0.92 -11.96 -1.82
CA ILE A 92 -1.48 -13.13 -2.52
C ILE A 92 -2.88 -13.36 -1.96
N PRO A 93 -3.94 -13.30 -2.79
CA PRO A 93 -5.30 -13.52 -2.33
C PRO A 93 -5.49 -14.96 -1.83
N SER A 94 -6.54 -15.18 -1.01
CA SER A 94 -6.86 -16.51 -0.46
C SER A 94 -7.09 -17.57 -1.54
N ASP A 95 -7.58 -17.16 -2.72
CA ASP A 95 -7.57 -17.95 -3.96
C ASP A 95 -6.50 -17.40 -4.91
N PRO A 96 -5.29 -18.00 -4.95
CA PRO A 96 -4.20 -17.53 -5.79
C PRO A 96 -4.50 -17.51 -7.30
N SER A 97 -5.48 -18.29 -7.77
CA SER A 97 -5.85 -18.30 -9.19
C SER A 97 -6.46 -16.97 -9.66
N ARG A 98 -6.98 -16.17 -8.71
CA ARG A 98 -7.56 -14.86 -8.94
C ARG A 98 -6.57 -13.72 -8.78
N LEU A 99 -5.28 -14.00 -8.59
CA LEU A 99 -4.25 -12.97 -8.48
C LEU A 99 -4.21 -12.07 -9.72
N ALA A 100 -4.35 -12.63 -10.92
CA ALA A 100 -4.39 -11.84 -12.16
C ALA A 100 -5.58 -10.88 -12.21
N GLU A 101 -6.74 -11.28 -11.68
CA GLU A 101 -7.93 -10.42 -11.57
C GLU A 101 -7.68 -9.25 -10.60
N ALA A 102 -7.17 -9.54 -9.40
CA ALA A 102 -6.82 -8.52 -8.41
C ALA A 102 -5.75 -7.57 -8.95
N TRP A 103 -4.73 -8.10 -9.61
CA TRP A 103 -3.66 -7.32 -10.20
C TRP A 103 -4.14 -6.44 -11.35
N GLY A 104 -5.04 -6.95 -12.21
CA GLY A 104 -5.67 -6.15 -13.26
C GLY A 104 -6.37 -4.90 -12.71
N PHE A 105 -7.06 -5.02 -11.58
CA PHE A 105 -7.68 -3.87 -10.90
C PHE A 105 -6.66 -2.81 -10.47
N VAL A 106 -5.49 -3.23 -9.99
CA VAL A 106 -4.38 -2.34 -9.63
C VAL A 106 -3.85 -1.61 -10.85
N ILE A 107 -3.58 -2.33 -11.94
CA ILE A 107 -3.05 -1.76 -13.18
C ILE A 107 -3.99 -0.71 -13.77
N GLU A 108 -5.31 -0.96 -13.77
CA GLU A 108 -6.31 0.00 -14.24
C GLU A 108 -6.28 1.34 -13.48
N ARG A 109 -5.85 1.33 -12.22
CA ARG A 109 -5.87 2.48 -11.30
C ARG A 109 -4.49 2.90 -10.83
N ILE A 110 -3.44 2.40 -11.46
CA ILE A 110 -2.06 2.53 -10.98
C ILE A 110 -1.61 3.98 -10.78
N ARG A 111 -2.20 4.92 -11.53
CA ARG A 111 -1.92 6.36 -11.42
C ARG A 111 -2.52 7.04 -10.19
N GLN A 112 -3.52 6.43 -9.56
CA GLN A 112 -4.10 6.92 -8.29
C GLN A 112 -3.32 6.37 -7.07
N ILE A 113 -2.42 5.42 -7.31
CA ILE A 113 -1.61 4.76 -6.27
C ILE A 113 -0.31 5.54 -6.10
N HIS A 114 -0.05 5.98 -4.87
CA HIS A 114 1.15 6.75 -4.53
C HIS A 114 2.29 5.85 -4.06
N MET A 115 1.95 4.75 -3.41
CA MET A 115 2.89 3.74 -2.94
C MET A 115 2.33 2.35 -3.24
N LEU A 116 3.05 1.57 -4.03
CA LEU A 116 2.73 0.17 -4.26
C LEU A 116 3.76 -0.68 -3.52
N PHE A 117 3.30 -1.50 -2.58
CA PHE A 117 4.17 -2.28 -1.70
C PHE A 117 3.97 -3.77 -1.95
N PHE A 118 5.05 -4.50 -2.23
CA PHE A 118 5.02 -5.92 -2.52
C PHE A 118 5.59 -6.73 -1.35
N THR A 119 4.82 -7.74 -0.94
CA THR A 119 5.42 -8.90 -0.27
C THR A 119 6.27 -9.70 -1.26
N LYS A 120 7.32 -10.40 -0.78
CA LYS A 120 8.16 -11.25 -1.65
C LYS A 120 7.34 -12.23 -2.50
N LYS A 121 6.37 -12.91 -1.89
CA LYS A 121 5.52 -13.89 -2.59
C LYS A 121 4.72 -13.23 -3.72
N ALA A 122 4.13 -12.06 -3.45
CA ALA A 122 3.38 -11.32 -4.44
C ALA A 122 4.28 -10.82 -5.58
N LEU A 123 5.48 -10.30 -5.27
CA LEU A 123 6.43 -9.85 -6.28
C LEU A 123 6.77 -10.97 -7.28
N SER A 124 7.16 -12.15 -6.78
CA SER A 124 7.48 -13.31 -7.62
C SER A 124 6.30 -13.80 -8.47
N ALA A 125 5.07 -13.68 -7.95
CA ALA A 125 3.88 -14.12 -8.66
C ALA A 125 3.46 -13.12 -9.74
N ILE A 126 3.52 -11.81 -9.45
CA ILE A 126 3.25 -10.75 -10.42
C ILE A 126 4.30 -10.74 -11.54
N ALA A 127 5.58 -10.97 -11.23
CA ALA A 127 6.65 -11.07 -12.24
C ALA A 127 6.31 -12.12 -13.30
N LYS A 128 5.73 -13.26 -12.90
CA LYS A 128 5.27 -14.30 -13.83
C LYS A 128 4.06 -13.88 -14.64
N ILE A 129 3.11 -13.17 -14.04
CA ILE A 129 1.91 -12.66 -14.73
C ILE A 129 2.30 -11.64 -15.80
N GLU A 130 3.27 -10.78 -15.49
CA GLU A 130 3.77 -9.75 -16.41
C GLU A 130 4.81 -10.29 -17.41
N GLU A 131 5.21 -11.56 -17.29
CA GLU A 131 6.27 -12.19 -18.08
C GLU A 131 7.61 -11.42 -18.01
N MET A 132 7.99 -11.00 -16.79
CA MET A 132 9.18 -10.19 -16.52
C MET A 132 10.09 -10.83 -15.47
N GLU A 133 11.37 -10.46 -15.52
CA GLU A 133 12.31 -10.79 -14.44
C GLU A 133 11.95 -10.01 -13.17
N GLU A 134 11.99 -10.70 -12.03
CA GLU A 134 11.59 -10.11 -10.75
C GLU A 134 12.45 -8.90 -10.35
N SER A 135 13.74 -8.92 -10.72
CA SER A 135 14.70 -7.85 -10.48
C SER A 135 14.39 -6.56 -11.24
N GLU A 136 13.61 -6.62 -12.32
CA GLU A 136 13.26 -5.48 -13.16
C GLU A 136 11.86 -4.95 -12.86
N LEU A 137 11.01 -5.77 -12.25
CA LEU A 137 9.59 -5.52 -12.10
C LEU A 137 9.28 -4.20 -11.38
N LEU A 138 9.92 -3.91 -10.23
CA LEU A 138 9.65 -2.68 -9.47
C LEU A 138 9.92 -1.42 -10.30
N ARG A 139 11.06 -1.41 -11.02
CA ARG A 139 11.47 -0.28 -11.86
C ARG A 139 10.50 -0.10 -13.02
N GLU A 140 10.09 -1.18 -13.66
CA GLU A 140 9.21 -1.13 -14.82
C GLU A 140 7.78 -0.72 -14.44
N ILE A 141 7.25 -1.22 -13.33
CA ILE A 141 5.99 -0.73 -12.75
C ILE A 141 6.09 0.77 -12.46
N ARG A 142 7.17 1.21 -11.80
CA ARG A 142 7.37 2.62 -11.46
C ARG A 142 7.42 3.52 -12.69
N LEU A 143 8.12 3.10 -13.74
CA LEU A 143 8.28 3.87 -14.98
C LEU A 143 7.00 3.89 -15.82
N ARG A 144 6.34 2.74 -16.02
CA ARG A 144 5.14 2.65 -16.87
C ARG A 144 3.88 3.15 -16.17
N GLY A 145 3.73 2.82 -14.89
CA GLY A 145 2.61 3.25 -14.05
C GLY A 145 2.74 4.69 -13.55
N MET A 146 3.96 5.26 -13.58
CA MET A 146 4.30 6.53 -12.95
C MET A 146 4.00 6.57 -11.44
N THR A 147 3.95 5.40 -10.78
CA THR A 147 3.77 5.28 -9.34
C THR A 147 4.94 5.96 -8.61
N PRO A 148 4.70 6.91 -7.69
CA PRO A 148 5.76 7.65 -7.01
C PRO A 148 6.76 6.76 -6.26
N GLN A 149 6.28 5.72 -5.59
CA GLN A 149 7.12 4.72 -4.92
C GLN A 149 6.60 3.30 -5.20
N VAL A 150 7.51 2.42 -5.59
CA VAL A 150 7.25 0.98 -5.72
C VAL A 150 8.26 0.26 -4.84
N ILE A 151 7.77 -0.51 -3.87
CA ILE A 151 8.55 -1.02 -2.76
C ILE A 151 8.43 -2.53 -2.71
N ALA A 152 9.53 -3.23 -2.45
CA ALA A 152 9.51 -4.64 -2.08
C ALA A 152 10.19 -4.86 -0.74
N PHE A 153 9.60 -5.74 0.08
CA PHE A 153 10.23 -6.27 1.27
C PHE A 153 10.52 -7.77 1.06
N GLU A 154 11.80 -8.15 1.21
CA GLU A 154 12.26 -9.52 1.06
C GLU A 154 12.55 -10.18 2.40
N SER A 155 12.10 -11.43 2.54
CA SER A 155 12.44 -12.31 3.65
C SER A 155 12.81 -13.69 3.09
N PRO A 156 13.85 -14.37 3.61
CA PRO A 156 14.71 -13.98 4.73
C PRO A 156 15.75 -12.91 4.35
N GLY A 157 16.13 -12.05 5.31
CA GLY A 157 17.16 -11.02 5.13
C GLY A 157 16.70 -9.58 5.31
N ASN A 158 15.38 -9.36 5.41
CA ASN A 158 14.75 -8.05 5.66
C ASN A 158 15.27 -6.95 4.72
N ALA A 159 15.59 -7.33 3.48
CA ALA A 159 16.03 -6.39 2.48
C ALA A 159 14.82 -5.58 2.00
N VAL A 160 15.01 -4.28 1.86
CA VAL A 160 13.98 -3.39 1.34
C VAL A 160 14.54 -2.65 0.14
N THR A 161 13.80 -2.73 -0.96
CA THR A 161 14.08 -2.02 -2.20
C THR A 161 12.96 -1.02 -2.43
N ILE A 162 13.30 0.25 -2.65
CA ILE A 162 12.37 1.33 -2.95
C ILE A 162 12.78 1.94 -4.28
N GLU A 163 12.00 1.71 -5.33
CA GLU A 163 12.09 2.44 -6.59
C GLU A 163 11.26 3.72 -6.48
N HIS A 164 11.87 4.87 -6.77
CA HIS A 164 11.20 6.17 -6.70
C HIS A 164 11.63 7.11 -7.83
N SER A 165 11.06 8.30 -7.89
CA SER A 165 11.29 9.22 -9.00
C SER A 165 12.71 9.75 -9.17
N LEU A 166 13.53 9.67 -8.12
CA LEU A 166 14.88 10.23 -8.07
C LEU A 166 15.97 9.15 -8.05
N GLY A 167 15.61 7.89 -8.28
CA GLY A 167 16.52 6.75 -8.25
C GLY A 167 15.94 5.60 -7.43
N ASN A 168 16.82 4.83 -6.80
CA ASN A 168 16.44 3.73 -5.95
C ASN A 168 17.16 3.78 -4.60
N TYR A 169 16.53 3.18 -3.60
CA TYR A 169 17.12 2.90 -2.30
C TYR A 169 17.09 1.40 -2.05
N VAL A 170 18.20 0.84 -1.59
CA VAL A 170 18.30 -0.54 -1.12
C VAL A 170 18.91 -0.52 0.27
N GLY A 171 18.27 -1.19 1.21
CA GLY A 171 18.73 -1.27 2.59
C GLY A 171 18.26 -2.53 3.30
N THR A 172 18.62 -2.64 4.57
CA THR A 172 18.21 -3.74 5.44
C THR A 172 17.44 -3.19 6.62
N SER A 173 16.30 -3.79 6.92
CA SER A 173 15.37 -3.40 7.99
C SER A 173 15.56 -4.26 9.24
N LYS A 174 15.26 -3.68 10.41
CA LYS A 174 15.17 -4.43 11.68
C LYS A 174 13.76 -4.92 12.00
N ALA A 175 12.77 -4.55 11.21
CA ALA A 175 11.41 -5.07 11.34
C ALA A 175 11.39 -6.59 11.21
N GLU A 176 10.55 -7.26 12.01
CA GLU A 176 10.36 -8.69 12.02
C GLU A 176 9.67 -9.19 10.74
N ASN A 177 8.83 -8.33 10.14
CA ASN A 177 8.08 -8.66 8.93
C ASN A 177 7.75 -7.43 8.07
N ALA A 178 7.17 -7.69 6.89
CA ALA A 178 6.84 -6.69 5.88
C ALA A 178 5.78 -5.67 6.35
N ALA A 179 4.76 -6.13 7.08
CA ALA A 179 3.70 -5.27 7.60
C ALA A 179 4.25 -4.32 8.66
N GLU A 180 5.14 -4.82 9.53
CA GLU A 180 5.81 -4.02 10.53
C GLU A 180 6.67 -2.93 9.91
N TRP A 181 7.47 -3.27 8.90
CA TRP A 181 8.27 -2.27 8.19
C TRP A 181 7.39 -1.21 7.54
N LEU A 182 6.33 -1.61 6.83
CA LEU A 182 5.46 -0.67 6.14
C LEU A 182 4.72 0.25 7.13
N GLY A 183 4.16 -0.30 8.20
CA GLY A 183 3.47 0.49 9.24
C GLY A 183 4.37 1.57 9.85
N ARG A 184 5.61 1.20 10.21
CA ARG A 184 6.63 2.16 10.68
C ARG A 184 6.99 3.19 9.62
N TYR A 185 7.17 2.76 8.37
CA TYR A 185 7.54 3.64 7.27
C TYR A 185 6.48 4.70 6.99
N LEU A 186 5.19 4.35 7.06
CA LEU A 186 4.09 5.29 6.91
C LEU A 186 4.07 6.34 8.04
N CYS A 187 4.43 5.98 9.26
CA CYS A 187 4.57 6.93 10.38
C CYS A 187 5.79 7.84 10.22
N GLU A 188 6.92 7.31 9.76
CA GLU A 188 8.17 8.07 9.68
C GLU A 188 8.19 9.04 8.50
N LEU A 189 7.78 8.58 7.31
CA LEU A 189 7.99 9.30 6.05
C LEU A 189 7.49 10.76 6.03
N PRO A 190 6.29 11.10 6.57
CA PRO A 190 5.82 12.49 6.58
C PRO A 190 6.74 13.47 7.34
N SER A 191 7.55 12.98 8.28
CA SER A 191 8.43 13.80 9.12
C SER A 191 9.86 13.95 8.60
N GLN A 192 10.27 13.17 7.58
CA GLN A 192 11.67 13.12 7.12
C GLN A 192 12.00 14.11 5.99
N GLY A 193 11.04 14.93 5.57
CA GLY A 193 11.20 15.89 4.48
C GLY A 193 11.11 15.24 3.08
N PRO A 194 11.20 16.06 2.02
CA PRO A 194 11.03 15.58 0.64
C PRO A 194 12.31 14.93 0.07
N GLY A 195 12.12 14.20 -1.03
CA GLY A 195 13.23 13.71 -1.88
C GLY A 195 13.91 12.45 -1.36
N THR A 196 15.04 12.11 -2.00
CA THR A 196 15.79 10.87 -1.77
C THR A 196 16.23 10.71 -0.31
N GLU A 197 16.74 11.78 0.31
CA GLU A 197 17.18 11.72 1.72
C GLU A 197 16.02 11.48 2.68
N GLY A 198 14.83 12.05 2.42
CA GLY A 198 13.65 11.80 3.26
C GLY A 198 13.20 10.34 3.21
N ILE A 199 13.16 9.75 2.00
CA ILE A 199 12.86 8.32 1.80
C ILE A 199 13.88 7.44 2.53
N LYS A 200 15.17 7.71 2.33
CA LYS A 200 16.26 6.96 2.97
C LYS A 200 16.21 7.07 4.50
N ASN A 201 15.98 8.27 5.04
CA ASN A 201 15.91 8.48 6.48
C ASN A 201 14.72 7.77 7.10
N ALA A 202 13.56 7.79 6.43
CA ALA A 202 12.38 7.06 6.88
C ALA A 202 12.65 5.55 6.87
N ALA A 203 13.14 5.00 5.76
CA ALA A 203 13.40 3.57 5.61
C ALA A 203 14.42 3.02 6.63
N ASN A 204 15.42 3.82 7.02
CA ASN A 204 16.44 3.43 8.01
C ASN A 204 15.95 3.44 9.46
N ARG A 205 14.78 4.03 9.74
CA ARG A 205 14.16 4.07 11.07
C ARG A 205 13.19 2.90 11.32
N CYS A 206 12.97 2.07 10.30
CA CYS A 206 11.99 0.99 10.32
C CYS A 206 12.61 -0.38 10.69
#